data_AF-A0A7L3WHK8-F1
#
_entry.id   AF-A0A7L3WHK8-F1
#
_cell.length_a   1.000
_cell.length_b   1.000
_cell.length_c   1.000
_cell.angle_alpha   90.00
_cell.angle_beta   90.00
_cell.angle_gamma   90.00
#
_symmetry.space_group_name_H-M   'P 1'
#
loop_
_entity.id
_entity.type
_entity.pdbx_description
1 polymer ?
#
loop_
_entity_poly.entity_id
_entity_poly.type
_entity_poly.pdbx_seq_one_letter_code
_entity_poly.pdbx_strand_id
1 'polypeptide(L)'
;MINEQQVEDITLEFFYRPHTITLLSFTILSLMAFAFTRDDSVPEDNIWRGILSVIFFFLIISVLAFPNGPFTRPHPAIWRMVFGLSVLYFLFLVFVLFLNFEQVKAVMYWLDPNLRYATREADIMEYAVNCHVITWERILSHFDIFAFGHFWGWAMKALLIRSYGLCWTISITWELTEVGHLFI
;
A
#
# COMPACT_ATOMS: atom_id res chain seq x y z
N MET A 1 27.77 15.80 3.91
CA MET A 1 27.02 15.57 2.66
C MET A 1 26.84 14.07 2.50
N ILE A 2 25.69 13.52 2.90
CA ILE A 2 25.48 12.05 2.98
C ILE A 2 24.55 11.51 1.88
N ASN A 3 24.03 12.35 0.98
CA ASN A 3 22.81 11.94 0.25
C ASN A 3 22.90 11.80 -1.27
N GLU A 4 24.09 11.65 -1.85
CA GLU A 4 24.21 11.28 -3.27
C GLU A 4 25.10 10.05 -3.39
N GLN A 5 24.48 8.86 -3.36
CA GLN A 5 25.12 7.70 -3.95
C GLN A 5 25.21 7.98 -5.45
N GLN A 6 26.44 8.23 -5.92
CA GLN A 6 26.70 8.43 -7.34
C GLN A 6 26.37 7.11 -8.06
N VAL A 7 25.41 7.18 -8.99
CA VAL A 7 25.10 6.06 -9.87
C VAL A 7 26.05 6.15 -11.06
N GLU A 8 26.95 5.17 -11.18
CA GLU A 8 27.83 5.01 -12.34
C GLU A 8 27.01 4.55 -13.57
N ASP A 9 27.43 4.96 -14.77
CA ASP A 9 26.83 4.62 -16.07
C ASP A 9 25.38 5.12 -16.30
N ILE A 10 25.18 6.43 -16.24
CA ILE A 10 23.89 7.07 -16.54
C ILE A 10 23.66 7.11 -18.06
N THR A 11 22.67 6.36 -18.55
CA THR A 11 22.30 6.35 -19.99
C THR A 11 21.44 7.55 -20.41
N LEU A 12 20.80 8.26 -19.46
CA LEU A 12 19.91 9.40 -19.72
C LEU A 12 20.15 10.55 -18.71
N GLU A 13 21.17 11.38 -18.96
CA GLU A 13 21.61 12.46 -18.05
C GLU A 13 20.49 13.47 -17.70
N PHE A 14 19.55 13.68 -18.62
CA PHE A 14 18.41 14.58 -18.44
C PHE A 14 17.59 14.28 -17.16
N PHE A 15 17.39 13.00 -16.83
CA PHE A 15 16.56 12.61 -15.68
C PHE A 15 17.28 12.73 -14.33
N TYR A 16 18.61 12.90 -14.35
CA TYR A 16 19.44 13.01 -13.15
C TYR A 16 19.76 14.47 -12.79
N ARG A 17 19.46 15.43 -13.68
CA ARG A 17 19.57 16.86 -13.35
C ARG A 17 18.31 17.35 -12.64
N PRO A 18 18.45 18.09 -11.51
CA PRO A 18 17.30 18.58 -10.77
C PRO A 18 16.57 19.70 -11.54
N HIS A 19 15.35 19.42 -11.98
CA HIS A 19 14.46 20.32 -12.71
C HIS A 19 13.32 20.84 -11.81
N THR A 20 13.65 21.24 -10.59
CA THR A 20 12.67 21.54 -9.53
C THR A 20 11.71 22.68 -9.90
N ILE A 21 12.22 23.78 -10.44
CA ILE A 21 11.40 24.96 -10.79
C ILE A 21 10.45 24.64 -11.94
N THR A 22 10.94 23.97 -12.99
CA THR A 22 10.11 23.61 -14.14
C THR A 22 9.03 22.60 -13.75
N LEU A 23 9.35 21.62 -12.91
CA LEU A 23 8.36 20.67 -12.39
C LEU A 23 7.32 21.39 -11.54
N LEU A 24 7.73 22.28 -10.63
CA LEU A 24 6.82 23.04 -9.78
C LEU A 24 5.87 23.91 -10.60
N SER A 25 6.40 24.68 -11.56
CA SER A 25 5.58 25.54 -12.43
C SER A 25 4.60 24.73 -13.26
N PHE A 26 5.04 23.62 -13.86
CA PHE A 26 4.15 22.73 -14.62
C PHE A 26 3.03 22.17 -13.73
N THR A 27 3.36 21.74 -12.52
CA THR A 27 2.40 21.13 -11.59
C THR A 27 1.35 22.15 -11.11
N ILE A 28 1.76 23.40 -10.84
CA ILE A 28 0.81 24.46 -10.45
C ILE A 28 -0.12 24.82 -11.62
N LEU A 29 0.43 24.98 -12.83
CA LEU A 29 -0.36 25.33 -14.01
C LEU A 29 -1.33 24.21 -14.38
N SER A 30 -0.92 22.93 -14.29
CA SER A 30 -1.82 21.81 -14.56
C SER A 30 -2.95 21.72 -13.54
N LEU A 31 -2.69 22.02 -12.26
CA LEU A 31 -3.72 22.09 -11.23
C LEU A 31 -4.73 23.20 -11.50
N MET A 32 -4.24 24.40 -11.81
CA MET A 32 -5.12 25.52 -12.12
C MET A 32 -6.00 25.18 -13.32
N ALA A 33 -5.41 24.67 -14.40
CA ALA A 33 -6.18 24.25 -15.57
C ALA A 33 -7.24 23.21 -15.18
N PHE A 34 -6.85 22.13 -14.51
CA PHE A 34 -7.78 21.06 -14.11
C PHE A 34 -8.89 21.56 -13.19
N ALA A 35 -8.57 22.38 -12.20
CA ALA A 35 -9.54 22.92 -11.25
C ALA A 35 -10.59 23.81 -11.92
N PHE A 36 -10.21 24.60 -12.93
CA PHE A 36 -11.12 25.53 -13.60
C PHE A 36 -11.86 24.93 -14.80
N THR A 37 -11.42 23.80 -15.36
CA THR A 37 -12.07 23.16 -16.52
C THR A 37 -12.92 21.94 -16.16
N ARG A 38 -12.93 21.52 -14.89
CA ARG A 38 -13.64 20.31 -14.44
C ARG A 38 -15.12 20.60 -14.16
N ASP A 39 -15.98 19.66 -14.52
CA ASP A 39 -17.38 19.58 -14.07
C ASP A 39 -17.45 19.08 -12.62
N ASP A 40 -18.12 19.82 -11.75
CA ASP A 40 -18.26 19.54 -10.32
C ASP A 40 -19.69 19.17 -9.89
N SER A 41 -20.54 18.79 -10.83
CA SER A 41 -21.95 18.47 -10.57
C SER A 41 -22.18 17.21 -9.72
N VAL A 42 -21.27 16.23 -9.74
CA VAL A 42 -21.40 14.95 -9.02
C VAL A 42 -20.48 14.91 -7.79
N PRO A 43 -21.03 14.91 -6.56
CA PRO A 43 -20.22 14.96 -5.33
C PRO A 43 -19.23 13.78 -5.17
N GLU A 44 -19.63 12.56 -5.55
CA GLU A 44 -18.75 11.39 -5.45
C GLU A 44 -17.53 11.49 -6.36
N ASP A 45 -17.72 11.97 -7.59
CA ASP A 45 -16.64 12.20 -8.54
C ASP A 45 -15.71 13.33 -8.07
N ASN A 46 -16.27 14.37 -7.45
CA ASN A 46 -15.49 15.44 -6.83
C ASN A 46 -14.55 14.93 -5.74
N ILE A 47 -15.05 14.04 -4.87
CA ILE A 47 -14.26 13.40 -3.80
C ILE A 47 -13.16 12.54 -4.40
N TRP A 48 -13.48 11.68 -5.38
CA TRP A 48 -12.51 10.80 -6.02
C TRP A 48 -11.38 11.59 -6.69
N ARG A 49 -11.72 12.61 -7.48
CA ARG A 49 -10.74 13.49 -8.14
C ARG A 49 -9.93 14.31 -7.14
N GLY A 50 -10.53 14.70 -6.02
CA GLY A 50 -9.85 15.36 -4.91
C GLY A 50 -8.78 14.47 -4.30
N ILE A 51 -9.11 13.21 -4.00
CA ILE A 51 -8.17 12.20 -3.50
C ILE A 51 -7.04 11.95 -4.50
N LEU A 52 -7.36 11.75 -5.79
CA LEU A 52 -6.35 11.58 -6.83
C LEU A 52 -5.40 12.78 -6.93
N SER A 53 -5.93 14.00 -6.79
CA SER A 53 -5.12 15.22 -6.78
C SER A 53 -4.18 15.24 -5.57
N VAL A 54 -4.68 14.95 -4.36
CA VAL A 54 -3.84 14.88 -3.14
C VAL A 54 -2.71 13.87 -3.32
N ILE A 55 -3.01 12.66 -3.82
CA ILE A 55 -2.01 11.62 -4.09
C ILE A 55 -0.96 12.13 -5.09
N PHE A 56 -1.40 12.72 -6.21
CA PHE A 56 -0.51 13.24 -7.25
C PHE A 56 0.47 14.30 -6.70
N PHE A 57 -0.05 15.30 -5.98
CA PHE A 57 0.78 16.36 -5.40
C PHE A 57 1.72 15.82 -4.33
N PHE A 58 1.24 14.90 -3.51
CA PHE A 58 2.07 14.24 -2.52
C PHE A 58 3.22 13.47 -3.17
N LEU A 59 3.00 12.81 -4.30
CA LEU A 59 4.06 12.13 -5.06
C LEU A 59 5.08 13.10 -5.66
N ILE A 60 4.63 14.25 -6.19
CA ILE A 60 5.54 15.31 -6.66
C ILE A 60 6.41 15.82 -5.50
N ILE A 61 5.80 16.11 -4.34
CA ILE A 61 6.54 16.50 -3.13
C ILE A 61 7.50 15.40 -2.70
N SER A 62 7.08 14.14 -2.77
CA SER A 62 7.94 13.00 -2.43
C SER A 62 9.19 12.96 -3.30
N VAL A 63 9.06 13.20 -4.60
CA VAL A 63 10.21 13.27 -5.53
C VAL A 63 11.12 14.46 -5.20
N LEU A 64 10.56 15.62 -4.89
CA LEU A 64 11.32 16.87 -4.70
C LEU A 64 11.97 17.01 -3.32
N ALA A 65 11.31 16.55 -2.26
CA ALA A 65 11.67 16.86 -0.88
C ALA A 65 12.19 15.66 -0.07
N PHE A 66 11.82 14.42 -0.43
CA PHE A 66 12.24 13.27 0.35
C PHE A 66 13.70 12.88 0.09
N PRO A 67 14.42 12.45 1.14
CA PRO A 67 15.81 12.03 1.01
C PRO A 67 15.94 10.77 0.13
N ASN A 68 17.13 10.53 -0.41
CA ASN A 68 17.42 9.28 -1.09
C ASN A 68 17.37 8.10 -0.11
N GLY A 69 16.65 7.05 -0.49
CA GLY A 69 16.64 5.79 0.24
C GLY A 69 17.88 4.94 -0.07
N PRO A 70 18.00 3.77 0.55
CA PRO A 70 19.13 2.84 0.34
C PRO A 70 19.13 2.19 -1.05
N PHE A 71 18.07 2.36 -1.83
CA PHE A 71 17.94 1.80 -3.17
C PHE A 71 18.26 2.84 -4.24
N THR A 72 19.10 2.45 -5.20
CA THR A 72 19.60 3.35 -6.26
C THR A 72 19.04 3.02 -7.65
N ARG A 73 18.67 1.76 -7.92
CA ARG A 73 18.17 1.28 -9.23
C ARG A 73 16.72 0.79 -9.13
N PRO A 74 15.84 0.98 -10.13
CA PRO A 74 16.15 1.49 -11.47
C PRO A 74 16.34 3.02 -11.55
N HIS A 75 15.68 3.81 -10.69
CA HIS A 75 15.87 5.27 -10.64
C HIS A 75 15.54 5.83 -9.23
N PRO A 76 16.28 6.81 -8.70
CA PRO A 76 16.01 7.40 -7.38
C PRO A 76 14.59 7.96 -7.23
N ALA A 77 14.05 8.60 -8.28
CA ALA A 77 12.69 9.13 -8.27
C ALA A 77 11.63 8.04 -8.03
N ILE A 78 11.84 6.82 -8.57
CA ILE A 78 10.93 5.69 -8.35
C ILE A 78 10.91 5.33 -6.86
N TRP A 79 12.08 5.23 -6.23
CA TRP A 79 12.16 4.90 -4.81
C TRP A 79 11.61 5.99 -3.89
N ARG A 80 11.78 7.27 -4.25
CA ARG A 80 11.14 8.38 -3.54
C ARG A 80 9.62 8.34 -3.66
N MET A 81 9.07 7.99 -4.83
CA MET A 81 7.64 7.77 -5.01
C MET A 81 7.15 6.55 -4.22
N VAL A 82 7.88 5.43 -4.21
CA VAL A 82 7.54 4.23 -3.42
C VAL A 82 7.51 4.54 -1.92
N PHE A 83 8.51 5.27 -1.42
CA PHE A 83 8.51 5.74 -0.03
C PHE A 83 7.31 6.67 0.23
N GLY A 84 7.01 7.59 -0.70
CA GLY A 84 5.83 8.45 -0.60
C GLY A 84 4.50 7.67 -0.55
N LEU A 85 4.31 6.69 -1.44
CA LEU A 85 3.14 5.82 -1.41
C LEU A 85 3.03 5.06 -0.09
N SER A 86 4.17 4.62 0.47
CA SER A 86 4.20 3.95 1.78
C SER A 86 3.75 4.87 2.91
N VAL A 87 4.13 6.16 2.87
CA VAL A 87 3.66 7.17 3.84
C VAL A 87 2.17 7.45 3.66
N LEU A 88 1.68 7.60 2.43
CA LEU A 88 0.23 7.77 2.16
C LEU A 88 -0.57 6.57 2.67
N TYR A 89 -0.09 5.36 2.40
CA TYR A 89 -0.69 4.13 2.90
C TYR A 89 -0.74 4.11 4.44
N PHE A 90 0.36 4.46 5.10
CA PHE A 90 0.39 4.56 6.56
C PHE A 90 -0.62 5.59 7.09
N LEU A 91 -0.69 6.78 6.50
CA LEU A 91 -1.67 7.81 6.90
C LEU A 91 -3.11 7.34 6.67
N PHE A 92 -3.37 6.62 5.58
CA PHE A 92 -4.67 6.01 5.32
C PHE A 92 -5.03 4.96 6.37
N LEU A 93 -4.08 4.09 6.77
CA LEU A 93 -4.31 3.12 7.85
C LEU A 93 -4.61 3.82 9.19
N VAL A 94 -3.88 4.90 9.51
CA VAL A 94 -4.16 5.71 10.71
C VAL A 94 -5.56 6.30 10.63
N PHE A 95 -5.99 6.80 9.48
CA PHE A 95 -7.37 7.27 9.29
C PHE A 95 -8.40 6.15 9.51
N VAL A 96 -8.20 4.98 8.90
CA VAL A 96 -9.08 3.81 9.06
C VAL A 96 -9.17 3.35 10.51
N LEU A 97 -8.08 3.46 11.29
CA LEU A 97 -8.05 3.11 12.71
C LEU A 97 -9.06 3.91 13.55
N PHE A 98 -9.42 5.13 13.14
CA PHE A 98 -10.41 5.96 13.82
C PHE A 98 -11.85 5.72 13.34
N LEU A 99 -12.06 4.90 12.30
CA LEU A 99 -13.38 4.56 11.79
C LEU A 99 -13.99 3.39 12.56
N ASN A 100 -15.30 3.39 12.69
CA ASN A 100 -16.03 2.20 13.17
C ASN A 100 -16.24 1.18 12.04
N PHE A 101 -16.65 -0.04 12.39
CA PHE A 101 -16.81 -1.14 11.44
C PHE A 101 -17.76 -0.82 10.26
N GLU A 102 -18.87 -0.14 10.52
CA GLU A 102 -19.83 0.25 9.46
C GLU A 102 -19.24 1.28 8.50
N GLN A 103 -18.47 2.24 9.02
CA GLN A 103 -17.77 3.23 8.21
C GLN A 103 -16.66 2.59 7.37
N VAL A 104 -15.90 1.64 7.91
CA VAL A 104 -14.89 0.89 7.16
C VAL A 104 -15.54 0.14 6.00
N LYS A 105 -16.64 -0.57 6.24
CA LYS A 105 -17.41 -1.24 5.18
C LYS A 105 -17.90 -0.25 4.12
N ALA A 106 -18.41 0.92 4.53
CA ALA A 106 -18.85 1.94 3.59
C ALA A 106 -17.71 2.42 2.67
N VAL A 107 -16.51 2.65 3.23
CA VAL A 107 -15.30 3.00 2.44
C VAL A 107 -14.93 1.87 1.48
N MET A 108 -14.97 0.61 1.93
CA MET A 108 -14.69 -0.56 1.07
C MET A 108 -15.71 -0.68 -0.07
N TYR A 109 -17.00 -0.51 0.20
CA TYR A 109 -18.07 -0.56 -0.81
C TYR A 109 -18.04 0.62 -1.79
N TRP A 110 -17.48 1.75 -1.36
CA TRP A 110 -17.24 2.87 -2.25
C TRP A 110 -16.05 2.61 -3.18
N LEU A 111 -15.01 1.93 -2.69
CA LEU A 111 -13.85 1.52 -3.51
C LEU A 111 -14.20 0.40 -4.50
N ASP A 112 -14.89 -0.64 -4.04
CA ASP A 112 -15.43 -1.71 -4.88
C ASP A 112 -16.88 -2.03 -4.50
N PRO A 113 -17.85 -1.54 -5.29
CA PRO A 113 -19.27 -1.77 -5.07
C PRO A 113 -19.68 -3.25 -5.04
N ASN A 114 -18.93 -4.14 -5.70
CA ASN A 114 -19.28 -5.56 -5.79
C ASN A 114 -19.11 -6.29 -4.45
N LEU A 115 -18.29 -5.74 -3.55
CA LEU A 115 -18.09 -6.29 -2.19
C LEU A 115 -19.38 -6.35 -1.37
N ARG A 116 -20.43 -5.61 -1.74
CA ARG A 116 -21.75 -5.69 -1.08
C ARG A 116 -22.43 -7.05 -1.26
N TYR A 117 -22.07 -7.79 -2.31
CA TYR A 117 -22.68 -9.06 -2.68
C TYR A 117 -21.70 -10.24 -2.59
N ALA A 118 -20.44 -9.97 -2.21
CA ALA A 118 -19.42 -11.00 -2.07
C ALA A 118 -19.71 -11.89 -0.87
N THR A 119 -19.61 -13.21 -1.06
CA THR A 119 -19.68 -14.18 0.03
C THR A 119 -18.37 -14.17 0.80
N ARG A 120 -18.43 -14.09 2.12
CA ARG A 120 -17.23 -14.11 2.96
C ARG A 120 -16.65 -15.52 2.97
N GLU A 121 -15.36 -15.64 2.67
CA GLU A 121 -14.67 -16.94 2.61
C GLU A 121 -14.73 -17.71 3.95
N ALA A 122 -14.72 -17.00 5.08
CA ALA A 122 -14.93 -17.57 6.41
C ALA A 122 -16.32 -18.21 6.62
N ASP A 123 -17.33 -17.89 5.80
CA ASP A 123 -18.66 -18.50 5.88
C ASP A 123 -18.74 -19.82 5.07
N ILE A 124 -17.76 -20.07 4.21
CA ILE A 124 -17.72 -21.21 3.27
C ILE A 124 -16.66 -22.23 3.68
N MET A 125 -15.57 -21.75 4.29
CA MET A 125 -14.44 -22.59 4.69
C MET A 125 -14.63 -23.14 6.10
N GLU A 126 -14.54 -24.46 6.22
CA GLU A 126 -14.58 -25.17 7.50
C GLU A 126 -13.21 -25.17 8.20
N TYR A 127 -12.75 -24.00 8.66
CA TYR A 127 -11.53 -23.95 9.46
C TYR A 127 -11.78 -24.59 10.85
N ALA A 128 -10.97 -25.57 11.21
CA ALA A 128 -10.99 -26.27 12.50
C ALA A 128 -12.31 -27.02 12.86
N VAL A 129 -13.07 -27.49 11.86
CA VAL A 129 -14.24 -28.36 12.08
C VAL A 129 -13.84 -29.83 11.89
N ASN A 130 -14.32 -30.75 12.73
CA ASN A 130 -14.08 -32.20 12.61
C ASN A 130 -12.59 -32.61 12.48
N CYS A 131 -11.68 -31.99 13.23
CA CYS A 131 -10.21 -32.15 13.12
C CYS A 131 -9.65 -33.57 13.34
N HIS A 132 -10.50 -34.55 13.66
CA HIS A 132 -10.13 -35.95 13.81
C HIS A 132 -10.17 -36.73 12.49
N VAL A 133 -10.87 -36.21 11.46
CA VAL A 133 -10.94 -36.84 10.13
C VAL A 133 -9.90 -36.19 9.22
N ILE A 134 -8.80 -36.91 9.01
CA ILE A 134 -7.66 -36.47 8.19
C ILE A 134 -7.70 -37.22 6.86
N THR A 135 -8.21 -36.58 5.81
CA THR A 135 -8.16 -37.06 4.43
C THR A 135 -7.27 -36.17 3.58
N TRP A 136 -6.75 -36.70 2.47
CA TRP A 136 -5.90 -35.93 1.56
C TRP A 136 -6.62 -34.73 0.95
N GLU A 137 -7.89 -34.91 0.56
CA GLU A 137 -8.72 -33.83 0.02
C GLU A 137 -8.86 -32.68 1.02
N ARG A 138 -9.04 -33.02 2.30
CA ARG A 138 -9.18 -32.04 3.37
C ARG A 138 -7.88 -31.28 3.66
N ILE A 139 -6.75 -31.98 3.66
CA ILE A 139 -5.44 -31.33 3.80
C ILE A 139 -5.25 -30.33 2.66
N LEU A 140 -5.52 -30.74 1.42
CA LEU A 140 -5.38 -29.86 0.26
C LEU A 140 -6.36 -28.68 0.26
N SER A 141 -7.58 -28.84 0.78
CA SER A 141 -8.53 -27.72 0.88
C SER A 141 -8.09 -26.61 1.85
N HIS A 142 -7.14 -26.89 2.75
CA HIS A 142 -6.59 -25.89 3.68
C HIS A 142 -5.33 -25.18 3.14
N PHE A 143 -4.77 -25.61 2.01
CA PHE A 143 -3.69 -24.91 1.32
C PHE A 143 -4.26 -23.88 0.33
N ASP A 144 -4.89 -22.84 0.88
CA ASP A 144 -5.42 -21.72 0.11
C ASP A 144 -4.33 -20.70 -0.25
N ILE A 145 -4.71 -19.69 -1.04
CA ILE A 145 -3.80 -18.61 -1.44
C ILE A 145 -3.27 -17.83 -0.24
N PHE A 146 -3.99 -17.82 0.89
CA PHE A 146 -3.55 -17.17 2.11
C PHE A 146 -2.36 -17.92 2.73
N ALA A 147 -2.41 -19.26 2.81
CA ALA A 147 -1.28 -20.07 3.27
C ALA A 147 -0.02 -19.87 2.40
N PHE A 148 -0.18 -19.85 1.07
CA PHE A 148 0.92 -19.57 0.14
C PHE A 148 1.48 -18.15 0.31
N GLY A 149 0.59 -17.15 0.37
CA GLY A 149 0.97 -15.75 0.55
C GLY A 149 1.66 -15.49 1.89
N HIS A 150 1.18 -16.12 2.95
CA HIS A 150 1.75 -16.04 4.29
C HIS A 150 3.16 -16.63 4.31
N PHE A 151 3.35 -17.87 3.82
CA PHE A 151 4.67 -18.51 3.78
C PHE A 151 5.68 -17.69 2.98
N TRP A 152 5.31 -17.25 1.79
CA TRP A 152 6.22 -16.49 0.92
C TRP A 152 6.49 -15.07 1.45
N GLY A 153 5.48 -14.44 2.06
CA GLY A 153 5.62 -13.15 2.73
C GLY A 153 6.55 -13.24 3.92
N TRP A 154 6.41 -14.27 4.76
CA TRP A 154 7.31 -14.55 5.87
C TRP A 154 8.75 -14.81 5.38
N ALA A 155 8.92 -15.65 4.35
CA ALA A 155 10.23 -15.95 3.79
C ALA A 155 10.92 -14.69 3.24
N MET A 156 10.19 -13.83 2.51
CA MET A 156 10.75 -12.59 1.99
C MET A 156 11.12 -11.60 3.10
N LYS A 157 10.29 -11.48 4.15
CA LYS A 157 10.62 -10.66 5.33
C LYS A 157 11.90 -11.16 6.00
N ALA A 158 12.05 -12.47 6.17
CA ALA A 158 13.25 -13.07 6.76
C ALA A 158 14.52 -12.83 5.91
N LEU A 159 14.40 -12.80 4.59
CA LEU A 159 15.51 -12.51 3.68
C LEU A 159 15.91 -11.03 3.68
N LEU A 160 14.93 -10.12 3.75
CA LEU A 160 15.17 -8.68 3.72
C LEU A 160 15.60 -8.10 5.08
N ILE A 161 15.03 -8.61 6.17
CA ILE A 161 15.23 -8.08 7.53
C ILE A 161 16.35 -8.88 8.19
N ARG A 162 17.53 -8.26 8.31
CA ARG A 162 18.71 -8.88 8.94
C ARG A 162 18.63 -9.00 10.47
N SER A 163 17.57 -8.49 11.10
CA SER A 163 17.40 -8.50 12.56
C SER A 163 16.40 -9.57 12.99
N TYR A 164 16.89 -10.60 13.68
CA TYR A 164 16.06 -11.66 14.24
C TYR A 164 14.98 -11.11 15.18
N GLY A 165 15.32 -10.13 16.04
CA GLY A 165 14.36 -9.54 16.96
C GLY A 165 13.17 -8.91 16.25
N LEU A 166 13.41 -8.16 15.17
CA LEU A 166 12.32 -7.56 14.38
C LEU A 166 11.48 -8.64 13.67
N CYS A 167 12.11 -9.68 13.12
CA CYS A 167 11.38 -10.79 12.50
C CYS A 167 10.46 -11.51 13.50
N TRP A 168 10.96 -11.79 14.71
CA TRP A 168 10.18 -12.41 15.78
C TRP A 168 9.03 -11.52 16.24
N THR A 169 9.28 -10.22 16.47
CA THR A 169 8.22 -9.30 16.86
C THR A 169 7.10 -9.26 15.82
N ILE A 170 7.44 -9.11 14.53
CA ILE A 170 6.44 -9.07 13.46
C ILE A 170 5.64 -10.39 13.41
N SER A 171 6.31 -11.53 13.54
CA SER A 171 5.66 -12.84 13.50
C SER A 171 4.71 -13.02 14.69
N ILE A 172 5.15 -12.71 15.91
CA ILE A 172 4.33 -12.84 17.11
C ILE A 172 3.14 -11.86 17.07
N THR A 173 3.36 -10.60 16.68
CA THR A 173 2.27 -9.63 16.59
C THR A 173 1.22 -10.05 15.56
N TRP A 174 1.63 -10.68 14.45
CA TRP A 174 0.70 -11.24 13.46
C TRP A 174 -0.19 -12.34 14.08
N GLU A 175 0.41 -13.32 14.74
CA GLU A 175 -0.36 -14.40 15.41
C GLU A 175 -1.34 -13.84 16.45
N LEU A 176 -0.91 -12.82 17.21
CA LEU A 176 -1.79 -12.17 18.19
C LEU A 176 -2.99 -11.47 17.52
N THR A 177 -2.82 -10.89 16.34
CA THR A 177 -3.95 -10.29 15.59
C THR A 177 -4.95 -11.32 15.09
N GLU A 178 -4.47 -12.50 14.65
CA GLU A 178 -5.36 -13.60 14.24
C GLU A 178 -6.15 -14.16 15.42
N VAL A 179 -5.48 -14.37 16.56
CA VAL A 179 -6.14 -14.80 17.79
C VAL A 179 -7.19 -13.77 18.25
N GLY A 180 -6.85 -12.47 18.22
CA GLY A 180 -7.79 -11.40 18.57
C GLY A 180 -9.03 -11.34 17.67
N HIS A 181 -8.87 -11.59 16.37
CA HIS A 181 -9.97 -11.70 15.41
C HIS A 181 -10.84 -12.94 15.61
N LEU A 182 -10.32 -13.99 16.27
CA LEU A 182 -11.07 -15.20 16.62
C LEU A 182 -11.99 -15.01 17.84
N PHE A 183 -11.77 -13.95 18.64
CA PHE A 183 -12.48 -13.65 19.89
C PHE A 183 -13.46 -12.46 19.80
N ILE A 184 -13.71 -11.93 18.60
CA ILE A 184 -14.72 -10.89 18.29
C ILE A 184 -15.66 -11.45 17.22
#